data_AF-A0A646K9Z7-F1
#
_entry.id   AF-A0A646K9Z7-F1
#
_cell.length_a   1.000
_cell.length_b   1.000
_cell.length_c   1.000
_cell.angle_alpha   90.00
_cell.angle_beta   90.00
_cell.angle_gamma   90.00
#
_symmetry.space_group_name_H-M   'P 1'
#
loop_
_entity.id
_entity.type
_entity.pdbx_description
1 polymer ?
#
loop_
_entity_poly.entity_id
_entity_poly.type
_entity_poly.pdbx_seq_one_letter_code
_entity_poly.pdbx_strand_id
1 'polypeptide(L)' 'MQPASEIDWSQELDPGRVYGWSVVVAVQTVAQEHWGEYRPEPGTTAGQALEEIRRLCADRMSAPESVVRLVTVRMAPQ' A
#
# COMPACT_ATOMS: atom_id res chain seq x y z
N MET A 1 5.63 5.12 -22.32
CA MET A 1 5.49 5.07 -20.85
C MET A 1 4.18 5.74 -20.51
N GLN A 2 3.16 4.98 -20.13
CA GLN A 2 1.93 5.59 -19.62
C GLN A 2 2.23 6.16 -18.22
N PRO A 3 1.77 7.38 -17.88
CA PRO A 3 1.86 7.87 -16.52
C PRO A 3 1.16 6.86 -15.60
N ALA A 4 1.69 6.64 -14.39
CA ALA A 4 1.03 5.83 -13.39
C ALA A 4 -0.41 6.37 -13.26
N SER A 5 -1.38 5.62 -13.77
CA SER A 5 -2.79 5.95 -13.66
C SER A 5 -3.04 6.29 -12.20
N GLU A 6 -3.60 7.47 -11.92
CA GLU A 6 -4.08 7.80 -10.59
C GLU A 6 -4.97 6.64 -10.15
N ILE A 7 -4.48 5.83 -9.19
CA ILE A 7 -5.28 4.77 -8.61
C ILE A 7 -6.49 5.48 -8.01
N ASP A 8 -7.68 5.14 -8.48
CA ASP A 8 -8.90 5.59 -7.83
C ASP A 8 -8.93 4.94 -6.45
N TRP A 9 -8.44 5.67 -5.44
CA TRP A 9 -8.36 5.18 -4.06
C TRP A 9 -9.74 4.99 -3.43
N SER A 10 -10.81 5.48 -4.08
CA SER A 10 -12.19 5.22 -3.66
C SER A 10 -12.76 3.93 -4.25
N GLN A 11 -12.08 3.31 -5.22
CA GLN A 11 -12.50 2.05 -5.81
C GLN A 11 -12.52 0.93 -4.77
N GLU A 12 -13.64 0.21 -4.71
CA GLU A 12 -13.75 -1.04 -3.95
C GLU A 12 -12.91 -2.15 -4.58
N LEU A 13 -12.15 -2.84 -3.74
CA LEU A 13 -11.38 -4.00 -4.13
C LEU A 13 -12.27 -5.24 -4.10
N ASP A 14 -12.10 -6.12 -5.10
CA ASP A 14 -12.80 -7.40 -5.15
C ASP A 14 -12.35 -8.31 -3.97
N PRO A 15 -13.25 -8.64 -3.01
CA PRO A 15 -12.93 -9.48 -1.84
C PRO A 15 -12.60 -10.93 -2.20
N GLY A 16 -12.96 -11.38 -3.40
CA GLY A 16 -12.60 -12.70 -3.92
C GLY A 16 -11.17 -12.77 -4.47
N ARG A 17 -10.45 -11.64 -4.52
CA ARG A 17 -9.14 -11.54 -5.18
C ARG A 17 -8.01 -11.15 -4.22
N VAL A 18 -6.84 -11.75 -4.44
CA VAL A 18 -5.61 -11.36 -3.75
C VAL A 18 -4.90 -10.29 -4.55
N TYR A 19 -4.45 -9.25 -3.87
CA TYR A 19 -3.70 -8.15 -4.45
C TYR A 19 -2.26 -8.21 -3.97
N GLY A 20 -1.31 -8.32 -4.90
CA GLY A 20 0.09 -8.09 -4.61
C GLY A 20 0.35 -6.61 -4.48
N TRP A 21 1.12 -6.21 -3.47
CA TRP A 21 1.54 -4.83 -3.28
C TRP A 21 3.05 -4.70 -3.13
N SER A 22 3.57 -3.57 -3.60
CA SER A 22 4.93 -3.12 -3.34
C SER A 22 4.91 -1.63 -3.04
N VAL A 23 5.60 -1.22 -1.97
CA VAL A 23 5.71 0.17 -1.56
C VAL A 23 7.14 0.54 -1.25
N VAL A 24 7.57 1.70 -1.74
CA VAL A 24 8.83 2.33 -1.33
C VAL A 24 8.51 3.30 -0.20
N VAL A 25 9.15 3.12 0.94
CA VAL A 25 8.96 3.89 2.15
C VAL A 25 10.23 4.66 2.47
N ALA A 26 10.10 5.95 2.75
CA ALA A 26 11.21 6.76 3.23
C ALA A 26 11.11 6.96 4.74
N VAL A 27 12.19 6.65 5.46
CA VAL A 27 12.40 7.05 6.87
C VAL A 27 13.68 7.89 6.90
N GLN A 28 13.52 9.19 7.14
CA GLN A 28 14.61 10.18 7.03
C GLN A 28 15.31 10.12 5.66
N THR A 29 16.56 9.68 5.59
CA THR A 29 17.38 9.61 4.37
C THR A 29 17.40 8.23 3.72
N VAL A 30 16.79 7.22 4.35
CA VAL A 30 16.81 5.84 3.87
C VAL A 30 15.48 5.52 3.20
N ALA A 31 15.55 5.06 1.94
CA ALA A 31 14.41 4.47 1.24
C ALA A 31 14.49 2.94 1.35
N GLN A 32 13.40 2.31 1.75
CA GLN A 32 13.26 0.86 1.85
C GLN A 32 12.06 0.41 1.02
N GLU A 33 12.23 -0.67 0.27
CA GLU A 33 11.13 -1.29 -0.46
C GLU A 33 10.54 -2.45 0.34
N HIS A 34 9.21 -2.46 0.44
CA HIS A 34 8.44 -3.52 1.08
C HIS A 34 7.42 -4.07 0.10
N TRP A 35 7.15 -5.36 0.20
CA TRP A 35 6.10 -6.01 -0.57
C TRP A 35 5.31 -6.99 0.30
N GLY A 36 4.17 -7.39 -0.23
CA GLY A 36 3.31 -8.37 0.39
C GLY A 36 2.06 -8.62 -0.43
N GLU A 37 1.14 -9.31 0.20
CA GLU A 37 -0.17 -9.62 -0.35
C GLU A 37 -1.24 -9.00 0.54
N TYR A 38 -2.35 -8.66 -0.06
CA TYR A 38 -3.51 -8.10 0.61
C TYR A 38 -4.76 -8.83 0.13
N ARG A 39 -5.58 -9.27 1.09
CA ARG A 39 -6.88 -9.89 0.82
C ARG A 39 -7.96 -8.96 1.40
N PRO A 40 -8.67 -8.21 0.55
CA PRO A 40 -9.70 -7.27 0.99
C PRO A 40 -10.88 -8.00 1.61
N GLU A 41 -11.50 -7.38 2.59
CA GLU A 41 -12.81 -7.76 3.08
C GLU A 41 -13.89 -7.11 2.18
N PRO A 42 -15.14 -7.62 2.20
CA PRO A 42 -16.23 -6.99 1.47
C PRO A 42 -16.41 -5.52 1.88
N GLY A 43 -16.43 -4.62 0.90
CA GLY A 43 -16.54 -3.17 1.13
C GLY A 43 -15.21 -2.46 1.37
N THR A 44 -14.08 -3.16 1.32
CA THR A 44 -12.76 -2.53 1.41
C THR A 44 -12.43 -1.74 0.14
N THR A 45 -12.12 -0.47 0.30
CA THR A 45 -11.60 0.40 -0.75
C THR A 45 -10.08 0.31 -0.87
N ALA A 46 -9.55 0.67 -2.05
CA ALA A 46 -8.11 0.76 -2.28
C ALA A 46 -7.42 1.74 -1.29
N GLY A 47 -8.10 2.81 -0.89
CA GLY A 47 -7.61 3.75 0.12
C GLY A 47 -7.56 3.15 1.53
N GLN A 48 -8.53 2.33 1.92
CA GLN A 48 -8.47 1.59 3.19
C GLN A 48 -7.32 0.57 3.17
N ALA A 49 -7.17 -0.17 2.08
CA ALA A 49 -6.06 -1.11 1.92
C ALA A 49 -4.70 -0.40 1.99
N LEU A 50 -4.59 0.80 1.41
CA LEU A 50 -3.38 1.64 1.50
C LEU A 50 -3.03 2.03 2.94
N GLU A 51 -4.02 2.44 3.73
CA GLU A 51 -3.81 2.81 5.13
C GLU A 51 -3.39 1.59 5.98
N GLU A 52 -3.92 0.40 5.68
CA GLU A 52 -3.46 -0.83 6.32
C GLU A 52 -2.02 -1.20 5.93
N ILE A 53 -1.67 -1.08 4.65
CA ILE A 53 -0.29 -1.28 4.17
C ILE A 53 0.66 -0.29 4.85
N ARG A 54 0.24 0.96 5.06
CA ARG A 54 1.02 1.97 5.79
C ARG A 54 1.29 1.55 7.22
N ARG A 55 0.27 1.08 7.94
CA ARG A 55 0.41 0.55 9.32
C ARG A 55 1.37 -0.62 9.37
N LEU A 56 1.22 -1.59 8.46
CA LEU A 56 2.12 -2.74 8.38
C LEU A 56 3.58 -2.32 8.14
N CYS A 57 3.82 -1.30 7.31
CA CYS A 57 5.17 -0.79 7.09
C CYS A 57 5.72 -0.10 8.34
N ALA A 58 4.91 0.71 9.03
CA ALA A 58 5.28 1.37 10.27
C ALA A 58 5.69 0.35 11.35
N ASP A 59 4.89 -0.70 11.55
CA ASP A 59 5.17 -1.77 12.50
C ASP A 59 6.45 -2.54 12.14
N ARG A 60 6.63 -2.93 10.87
CA ARG A 60 7.82 -3.64 10.39
C ARG A 60 9.11 -2.85 10.63
N MET A 61 9.05 -1.53 10.49
CA MET A 61 10.19 -0.65 10.72
C MET A 61 10.34 -0.23 12.19
N SER A 62 9.41 -0.63 13.07
CA SER A 62 9.33 -0.12 14.45
C SER A 62 9.35 1.41 14.49
N ALA A 63 8.62 2.05 13.57
CA ALA A 63 8.59 3.50 13.39
C ALA A 63 7.14 4.03 13.52
N PRO A 64 6.94 5.26 14.06
CA PRO A 64 5.61 5.87 14.07
C PRO A 64 5.04 6.07 12.66
N GLU A 65 3.74 5.82 12.45
CA GLU A 65 3.08 6.06 11.16
C GLU A 65 3.24 7.51 10.64
N SER A 66 3.41 8.47 11.55
CA SER A 66 3.60 9.89 11.23
C SER A 66 4.91 10.18 10.48
N VAL A 67 5.94 9.35 10.67
CA VAL A 67 7.24 9.48 9.99
C VAL A 67 7.36 8.60 8.75
N VAL A 68 6.41 7.67 8.54
CA VAL A 68 6.31 6.85 7.34
C VAL A 68 5.75 7.68 6.19
N ARG A 69 6.50 7.76 5.09
CA ARG A 69 6.05 8.35 3.83
C ARG A 69 6.07 7.28 2.75
N LEU A 70 4.89 6.95 2.22
CA LEU A 70 4.76 6.08 1.05
C LEU A 70 5.12 6.91 -0.19
N VAL A 71 6.22 6.56 -0.86
CA VAL A 71 6.75 7.31 -2.01
C VAL A 71 6.19 6.77 -3.31
N THR A 72 6.04 5.46 -3.40
CA THR A 72 5.48 4.78 -4.57
C THR A 72 4.72 3.58 -4.07
N VAL A 73 3.46 3.44 -4.49
CA VAL A 73 2.62 2.30 -4.15
C VAL A 73 2.18 1.66 -5.44
N ARG A 74 2.36 0.35 -5.54
CA ARG A 74 1.76 -0.45 -6.60
C ARG A 74 0.91 -1.49 -5.92
N MET A 75 -0.32 -1.63 -6.41
CA MET A 75 -1.23 -2.68 -6.02
C MET A 75 -1.80 -3.27 -7.30
N ALA A 76 -1.62 -4.55 -7.49
CA ALA A 76 -2.09 -5.25 -8.67
C ALA A 76 -2.75 -6.56 -8.24
N PRO A 77 -3.87 -6.92 -8.86
CA PRO A 77 -4.43 -8.23 -8.63
C PRO A 77 -3.45 -9.31 -9.10
N GLN A 78 -3.33 -10.39 -8.32
CA GLN A 78 -2.64 -11.60 -8.77
C GLN A 78 -3.49 -12.43 -9.73
#